data_AF-A0A1R3G7B5-F1
#
_entry.id   AF-A0A1R3G7B5-F1
#
_cell.length_a   1.000
_cell.length_b   1.000
_cell.length_c   1.000
_cell.angle_alpha   90.00
_cell.angle_beta   90.00
_cell.angle_gamma   90.00
#
_symmetry.space_group_name_H-M   'P 1'
#
loop_
_entity.id
_entity.type
_entity.pdbx_description
1 polymer ?
#
loop_
_entity_poly.entity_id
_entity_poly.type
_entity_poly.pdbx_seq_one_letter_code
_entity_poly.pdbx_strand_id
1 'polypeptide(L)'
;MDTLIRKCKSAKKPLVVAGCVPQGSRDLKELEGVSIVGVQQIDRVVEVVEETLKGYEVRLMNRKTLPALDLPKVRKNKFVEILPINVGCLGACTYCKTKHARGHLGSYTVDSLVERVKTVIADGVKEIWLSSEDTGAYGRDIGVNLPILLKAIVAELPPDGSTMLRIGMTNPPFILEHLKEIAEVLRHPCVYSFLHVPVQSGSDAILTAMNREYTVREFRTVVDTLTELVPGMQIATDIICGFPGETDEDFAQTVDLIKKYKFPQVHISQFYPRPGTPAARMKKVPSNIVKNRSRELTSVFEAFTPYNGMEGRVERIWITEIATDGIHLVLVIAPESMLGTSAIAKITSVGRWSVFGEVIETLTQANLKSVSKKVPNQENCSPCSNQFESCACSKEPEPCSCGPDSSREHSVLEECTVSMNGSRMEDRSNKNPIGWLLRKRRNHEHKKAENGGGPGLKKKRDWALGGWGIVDRALLVGILVSFVMIVAVIIHLEFRNRF
;
A
#
# COMPACT_ATOMS: atom_id res chain seq x y z
N MET A 1 7.86 5.46 -30.80
CA MET A 1 8.51 5.12 -29.52
C MET A 1 9.39 3.91 -29.72
N ASP A 2 10.65 4.00 -29.32
CA ASP A 2 11.61 2.89 -29.43
C ASP A 2 11.52 2.01 -28.18
N THR A 3 10.77 0.92 -28.27
CA THR A 3 10.54 0.00 -27.13
C THR A 3 11.76 -0.86 -26.89
N LEU A 4 11.94 -1.36 -25.65
CA LEU A 4 13.04 -2.30 -25.34
C LEU A 4 13.01 -3.54 -26.25
N ILE A 5 11.80 -4.05 -26.56
CA ILE A 5 11.59 -5.15 -27.50
C ILE A 5 12.15 -4.79 -28.89
N ARG A 6 11.85 -3.60 -29.40
CA ARG A 6 12.33 -3.13 -30.71
C ARG A 6 13.85 -3.00 -30.73
N LYS A 7 14.44 -2.41 -29.69
CA LYS A 7 15.90 -2.31 -29.51
C LYS A 7 16.58 -3.67 -29.52
N CYS A 8 16.05 -4.65 -28.79
CA CYS A 8 16.59 -6.01 -28.74
C CYS A 8 16.48 -6.71 -30.11
N LYS A 9 15.33 -6.58 -30.80
CA LYS A 9 15.14 -7.12 -32.15
C LYS A 9 16.14 -6.50 -33.14
N SER A 10 16.30 -5.17 -33.14
CA SER A 10 17.26 -4.48 -34.01
C SER A 10 18.71 -4.89 -33.73
N ALA A 11 19.06 -5.15 -32.47
CA ALA A 11 20.36 -5.65 -32.07
C ALA A 11 20.54 -7.17 -32.27
N LYS A 12 19.55 -7.86 -32.87
CA LYS A 12 19.53 -9.33 -33.06
C LYS A 12 19.82 -10.11 -31.76
N LYS A 13 19.38 -9.57 -30.62
CA LYS A 13 19.52 -10.25 -29.33
C LYS A 13 18.37 -11.25 -29.16
N PRO A 14 18.65 -12.51 -28.77
CA PRO A 14 17.63 -13.44 -28.31
C PRO A 14 16.77 -12.78 -27.22
N LEU A 15 15.45 -12.86 -27.36
CA LEU A 15 14.52 -12.14 -26.50
C LEU A 15 13.42 -13.08 -26.00
N VAL A 16 13.29 -13.13 -24.68
CA VAL A 16 12.19 -13.81 -23.98
C VAL A 16 11.39 -12.78 -23.21
N VAL A 17 10.07 -12.77 -23.40
CA VAL A 17 9.14 -11.91 -22.66
C VAL A 17 8.32 -12.76 -21.71
N ALA A 18 8.38 -12.45 -20.42
CA ALA A 18 7.69 -13.20 -19.38
C ALA A 18 6.66 -12.32 -18.63
N GLY A 19 5.72 -12.98 -17.95
CA GLY A 19 4.83 -12.34 -16.97
C GLY A 19 3.38 -12.14 -17.43
N CYS A 20 2.66 -11.27 -16.72
CA CYS A 20 1.20 -11.13 -16.86
C CYS A 20 0.76 -10.51 -18.19
N VAL A 21 1.57 -9.59 -18.75
CA VAL A 21 1.23 -8.87 -19.99
C VAL A 21 1.12 -9.81 -21.18
N PRO A 22 2.14 -10.63 -21.53
CA PRO A 22 2.00 -11.55 -22.66
C PRO A 22 0.91 -12.59 -22.44
N GLN A 23 0.64 -12.97 -21.19
CA GLN A 23 -0.41 -13.95 -20.86
C GLN A 23 -1.82 -13.38 -21.03
N GLY A 24 -2.06 -12.15 -20.56
CA GLY A 24 -3.37 -11.48 -20.58
C GLY A 24 -3.67 -10.68 -21.84
N SER A 25 -2.69 -10.52 -22.73
CA SER A 25 -2.81 -9.80 -24.02
C SER A 25 -1.90 -10.48 -25.06
N ARG A 26 -2.34 -11.67 -25.50
CA ARG A 26 -1.55 -12.58 -26.34
C ARG A 26 -1.31 -12.06 -27.76
N ASP A 27 -2.22 -11.25 -28.26
CA ASP A 27 -2.26 -10.78 -29.66
C ASP A 27 -1.63 -9.39 -29.85
N LEU A 28 -0.76 -8.97 -28.93
CA LEU A 28 -0.01 -7.72 -29.10
C LEU A 28 1.01 -7.87 -30.22
N LYS A 29 0.92 -7.01 -31.24
CA LYS A 29 1.83 -7.01 -32.40
C LYS A 29 3.30 -6.90 -32.00
N GLU A 30 3.60 -6.20 -30.91
CA GLU A 30 4.96 -6.06 -30.39
C GLU A 30 5.59 -7.42 -30.00
N LEU A 31 4.76 -8.41 -29.65
CA LEU A 31 5.16 -9.75 -29.22
C LEU A 31 5.33 -10.74 -30.40
N GLU A 32 5.08 -10.34 -31.65
CA GLU A 32 5.34 -11.19 -32.83
C GLU A 32 6.85 -11.46 -32.97
N GLY A 33 7.27 -12.69 -33.23
CA GLY A 33 8.70 -13.01 -33.37
C GLY A 33 9.48 -12.96 -32.05
N VAL A 34 8.82 -13.19 -30.91
CA VAL A 34 9.44 -13.14 -29.57
C VAL A 34 9.01 -14.36 -28.77
N SER A 35 9.97 -15.01 -28.12
CA SER A 35 9.67 -16.12 -27.22
C SER A 35 8.97 -15.64 -25.94
N ILE A 36 8.03 -16.44 -25.43
CA ILE A 36 7.15 -16.08 -24.32
C ILE A 36 7.12 -17.16 -23.26
N VAL A 37 7.24 -16.74 -22.00
CA VAL A 37 6.99 -17.59 -20.81
C VAL A 37 5.81 -17.03 -20.02
N GLY A 38 4.74 -17.81 -19.92
CA GLY A 38 3.55 -17.50 -19.14
C GLY A 38 3.81 -17.56 -17.63
N VAL A 39 2.93 -16.93 -16.86
CA VAL A 39 3.04 -16.84 -15.39
C VAL A 39 2.97 -18.19 -14.66
N GLN A 40 2.46 -19.23 -15.33
CA GLN A 40 2.32 -20.58 -14.79
C GLN A 40 3.39 -21.55 -15.34
N GLN A 41 4.36 -21.06 -16.12
CA GLN A 41 5.42 -21.86 -16.77
C GLN A 41 6.83 -21.41 -16.37
N ILE A 42 6.94 -20.72 -15.23
CA ILE A 42 8.21 -20.23 -14.69
C ILE A 42 9.21 -21.38 -14.48
N ASP A 43 8.73 -22.57 -14.12
CA ASP A 43 9.53 -23.80 -14.00
C ASP A 43 10.24 -24.20 -15.30
N ARG A 44 9.73 -23.76 -16.46
CA ARG A 44 10.28 -24.07 -17.79
C ARG A 44 11.04 -22.91 -18.42
N VAL A 45 11.40 -21.89 -17.64
CA VAL A 45 12.11 -20.71 -18.18
C VAL A 45 13.43 -21.07 -18.86
N VAL A 46 14.15 -22.08 -18.34
CA VAL A 46 15.42 -22.56 -18.91
C VAL A 46 15.23 -23.07 -20.33
N GLU A 47 14.23 -23.94 -20.55
CA GLU A 47 13.90 -24.48 -21.87
C GLU A 47 13.61 -23.36 -22.87
N VAL A 48 12.79 -22.37 -22.49
CA VAL A 48 12.45 -21.26 -23.39
C VAL A 48 13.68 -20.43 -23.72
N VAL A 49 14.56 -20.16 -22.76
CA VAL A 49 15.81 -19.42 -22.99
C VAL A 49 16.73 -20.20 -23.93
N GLU A 50 16.96 -21.49 -23.70
CA GLU A 50 17.86 -22.31 -24.51
C GLU A 50 17.39 -22.44 -25.96
N GLU A 51 16.10 -22.65 -26.20
CA GLU A 51 15.55 -22.70 -27.56
C GLU A 51 15.59 -21.32 -28.24
N THR A 52 15.38 -20.25 -27.49
CA THR A 52 15.50 -18.88 -28.03
C THR A 52 16.94 -18.56 -28.44
N LEU A 53 17.93 -19.05 -27.69
CA LEU A 53 19.35 -18.91 -28.04
C LEU A 53 19.71 -19.66 -29.33
N LYS A 54 19.02 -20.77 -29.64
CA LYS A 54 19.17 -21.50 -30.92
C LYS A 54 18.47 -20.81 -32.10
N GLY A 55 17.73 -19.73 -31.85
CA GLY A 55 17.00 -18.97 -32.86
C GLY A 55 15.54 -19.38 -33.03
N TYR A 56 15.00 -20.25 -32.17
CA TYR A 56 13.60 -20.63 -32.20
C TYR A 56 12.72 -19.64 -31.45
N GLU A 57 11.48 -19.47 -31.92
CA GLU A 57 10.43 -18.79 -31.17
C GLU A 57 9.64 -19.81 -30.36
N VAL A 58 9.68 -19.72 -29.04
CA VAL A 58 8.96 -20.63 -28.14
C VAL A 58 7.89 -19.89 -27.35
N ARG A 59 6.66 -20.40 -27.36
CA ARG A 59 5.53 -19.81 -26.62
C ARG A 59 4.93 -20.82 -25.63
N LEU A 60 5.26 -20.67 -24.35
CA LEU A 60 4.70 -21.48 -23.27
C LEU A 60 3.67 -20.67 -22.48
N MET A 61 2.38 -20.84 -22.77
CA MET A 61 1.28 -20.07 -22.15
C MET A 61 0.07 -20.92 -21.72
N ASN A 62 0.24 -22.25 -21.69
CA ASN A 62 -0.83 -23.18 -21.33
C ASN A 62 -1.24 -23.00 -19.86
N ARG A 63 -2.45 -23.42 -19.48
CA ARG A 63 -2.82 -23.43 -18.06
C ARG A 63 -2.43 -24.78 -17.47
N LYS A 64 -1.55 -24.79 -16.47
CA LYS A 64 -1.02 -25.98 -15.78
C LYS A 64 -1.23 -25.87 -14.27
N THR A 65 -0.88 -26.93 -13.56
CA THR A 65 -0.69 -26.97 -12.11
C THR A 65 0.18 -25.81 -11.62
N LEU A 66 0.00 -25.42 -10.36
CA LEU A 66 0.82 -24.39 -9.72
C LEU A 66 2.31 -24.76 -9.78
N PRO A 67 3.20 -23.80 -10.05
CA PRO A 67 4.64 -24.05 -10.00
C PRO A 67 5.06 -24.39 -8.56
N ALA A 68 6.06 -25.24 -8.40
CA ALA A 68 6.55 -25.61 -7.08
C ALA A 68 7.10 -24.39 -6.31
N LEU A 69 6.90 -24.36 -4.98
CA LEU A 69 7.31 -23.23 -4.13
C LEU A 69 8.82 -23.20 -3.86
N ASP A 70 9.50 -24.32 -4.10
CA ASP A 70 10.92 -24.58 -3.88
C ASP A 70 11.78 -24.40 -5.15
N LEU A 71 11.20 -23.90 -6.25
CA LEU A 71 11.95 -23.55 -7.45
C LEU A 71 13.17 -22.66 -7.11
N PRO A 72 14.31 -22.84 -7.80
CA PRO A 72 15.48 -22.00 -7.61
C PRO A 72 15.14 -20.53 -7.79
N LYS A 73 15.50 -19.71 -6.80
CA LYS A 73 15.19 -18.27 -6.80
C LYS A 73 16.33 -17.45 -6.23
N VAL A 74 16.50 -16.25 -6.77
CA VAL A 74 17.41 -15.23 -6.24
C VAL A 74 16.56 -14.16 -5.57
N ARG A 75 16.73 -13.99 -4.26
CA ARG A 75 16.02 -12.95 -3.50
C ARG A 75 16.68 -11.61 -3.76
N LYS A 76 15.89 -10.59 -4.12
CA LYS A 76 16.39 -9.21 -4.25
C LYS A 76 16.90 -8.70 -2.90
N ASN A 77 16.16 -8.99 -1.83
CA ASN A 77 16.59 -8.79 -0.46
C ASN A 77 16.70 -10.17 0.20
N LYS A 78 17.91 -10.57 0.61
CA LYS A 78 18.15 -11.91 1.20
C LYS A 78 17.37 -12.16 2.50
N PHE A 79 16.92 -11.11 3.19
CA PHE A 79 16.16 -11.20 4.43
C PHE A 79 14.64 -11.26 4.22
N VAL A 80 14.16 -11.10 2.98
CA VAL A 80 12.73 -11.06 2.67
C VAL A 80 12.34 -12.22 1.76
N GLU A 81 11.36 -12.99 2.19
CA GLU A 81 10.70 -14.01 1.38
C GLU A 81 9.34 -13.51 0.89
N ILE A 82 9.09 -13.55 -0.42
CA ILE A 82 7.76 -13.30 -0.98
C ILE A 82 7.13 -14.65 -1.27
N LEU A 83 6.17 -15.06 -0.44
CA LEU A 83 5.54 -16.36 -0.51
C LEU A 83 4.16 -16.26 -1.19
N PRO A 84 4.00 -16.69 -2.45
CA PRO A 84 2.70 -16.77 -3.09
C PRO A 84 1.87 -17.88 -2.43
N ILE A 85 0.71 -17.54 -1.85
CA ILE A 85 -0.18 -18.52 -1.19
C ILE A 85 -1.23 -19.10 -2.14
N ASN A 86 -1.56 -18.37 -3.19
CA ASN A 86 -2.40 -18.82 -4.30
C ASN A 86 -2.06 -18.01 -5.56
N VAL A 87 -2.59 -18.45 -6.70
CA VAL A 87 -2.64 -17.66 -7.93
C VAL A 87 -4.08 -17.45 -8.37
N GLY A 88 -4.30 -16.43 -9.19
CA GLY A 88 -5.60 -16.13 -9.76
C GLY A 88 -6.53 -15.47 -8.74
N CYS A 89 -7.74 -15.14 -9.19
CA CYS A 89 -8.71 -14.37 -8.41
C CYS A 89 -10.12 -14.87 -8.67
N LEU A 90 -10.98 -14.83 -7.64
CA LEU A 90 -12.41 -15.14 -7.76
C LEU A 90 -13.19 -13.98 -8.39
N GLY A 91 -12.75 -12.74 -8.15
CA GLY A 91 -13.44 -11.54 -8.58
C GLY A 91 -13.60 -11.40 -10.10
N ALA A 92 -14.60 -10.61 -10.49
CA ALA A 92 -14.95 -10.32 -11.88
C ALA A 92 -14.99 -8.80 -12.16
N CYS A 93 -14.08 -8.03 -11.55
CA CYS A 93 -14.08 -6.58 -11.64
C CYS A 93 -14.00 -6.11 -13.10
N THR A 94 -14.82 -5.13 -13.47
CA THR A 94 -15.01 -4.68 -14.87
C THR A 94 -13.78 -4.04 -15.50
N TYR A 95 -12.77 -3.67 -14.70
CA TYR A 95 -11.54 -3.00 -15.14
C TYR A 95 -10.28 -3.87 -15.04
N CYS A 96 -10.35 -5.00 -14.34
CA CYS A 96 -9.17 -5.74 -13.92
C CYS A 96 -8.71 -6.74 -14.98
N LYS A 97 -7.39 -6.86 -15.18
CA LYS A 97 -6.79 -7.85 -16.10
C LYS A 97 -6.28 -9.12 -15.40
N THR A 98 -6.32 -9.16 -14.07
CA THR A 98 -5.78 -10.26 -13.28
C THR A 98 -6.35 -11.60 -13.68
N LYS A 99 -7.68 -11.77 -13.78
CA LYS A 99 -8.31 -13.04 -14.18
C LYS A 99 -7.93 -13.49 -15.60
N HIS A 100 -7.71 -12.54 -16.51
CA HIS A 100 -7.23 -12.85 -17.86
C HIS A 100 -5.79 -13.36 -17.84
N ALA A 101 -4.91 -12.76 -17.03
CA ALA A 101 -3.51 -13.11 -16.96
C ALA A 101 -3.23 -14.35 -16.08
N ARG A 102 -3.89 -14.47 -14.92
CA ARG A 102 -3.56 -15.46 -13.88
C ARG A 102 -4.61 -16.54 -13.70
N GLY A 103 -5.79 -16.39 -14.31
CA GLY A 103 -6.85 -17.37 -14.27
C GLY A 103 -7.71 -17.31 -13.01
N HIS A 104 -8.39 -18.43 -12.73
CA HIS A 104 -9.19 -18.63 -11.53
C HIS A 104 -8.29 -18.94 -10.34
N LEU A 105 -8.86 -18.82 -9.13
CA LEU A 105 -8.20 -19.17 -7.89
C LEU A 105 -7.62 -20.61 -7.98
N GLY A 106 -6.34 -20.72 -7.66
CA GLY A 106 -5.65 -21.98 -7.41
C GLY A 106 -4.73 -21.80 -6.20
N SER A 107 -5.04 -22.48 -5.10
CA SER A 107 -4.34 -22.36 -3.82
C SER A 107 -3.29 -23.45 -3.62
N TYR A 108 -2.19 -23.09 -2.96
CA TYR A 108 -1.24 -24.07 -2.43
C TYR A 108 -1.81 -24.71 -1.15
N THR A 109 -1.47 -25.97 -0.88
CA THR A 109 -1.92 -26.64 0.35
C THR A 109 -1.26 -26.00 1.57
N VAL A 110 -1.93 -26.05 2.72
CA VAL A 110 -1.41 -25.54 3.99
C VAL A 110 -0.04 -26.14 4.30
N ASP A 111 0.09 -27.47 4.18
CA ASP A 111 1.35 -28.18 4.45
C ASP A 111 2.50 -27.69 3.56
N SER A 112 2.26 -27.48 2.26
CA SER A 112 3.30 -26.98 1.34
C SER A 112 3.76 -25.56 1.69
N LEU A 113 2.85 -24.71 2.17
CA LEU A 113 3.15 -23.34 2.59
C LEU A 113 3.89 -23.34 3.94
N VAL A 114 3.46 -24.17 4.88
CA VAL A 114 4.10 -24.37 6.18
C VAL A 114 5.54 -24.88 6.01
N GLU A 115 5.75 -25.89 5.17
CA GLU A 115 7.08 -26.43 4.89
C GLU A 115 7.98 -25.38 4.24
N ARG A 116 7.41 -24.56 3.35
CA ARG A 116 8.14 -23.45 2.76
C ARG A 116 8.53 -22.41 3.80
N VAL A 117 7.64 -22.06 4.72
CA VAL A 117 7.90 -21.14 5.84
C VAL A 117 9.06 -21.66 6.69
N LYS A 118 9.04 -22.94 7.10
CA LYS A 118 10.12 -23.58 7.86
C LYS A 118 11.46 -23.47 7.15
N THR A 119 11.48 -23.82 5.86
CA THR A 119 12.68 -23.79 5.03
C THR A 119 13.29 -22.37 4.98
N VAL A 120 12.48 -21.35 4.73
CA VAL A 120 13.02 -19.98 4.57
C VAL A 120 13.44 -19.35 5.90
N ILE A 121 12.82 -19.74 7.01
CA ILE A 121 13.29 -19.37 8.35
C ILE A 121 14.68 -19.97 8.59
N ALA A 122 14.89 -21.24 8.23
CA ALA A 122 16.19 -21.89 8.32
C ALA A 122 17.25 -21.23 7.40
N ASP A 123 16.85 -20.72 6.23
CA ASP A 123 17.70 -19.91 5.34
C ASP A 123 18.13 -18.55 5.95
N GLY A 124 17.55 -18.15 7.08
CA GLY A 124 17.84 -16.89 7.76
C GLY A 124 16.97 -15.70 7.35
N VAL A 125 15.81 -15.94 6.72
CA VAL A 125 14.83 -14.90 6.38
C VAL A 125 14.27 -14.23 7.65
N LYS A 126 14.13 -12.91 7.59
CA LYS A 126 13.62 -12.06 8.68
C LYS A 126 12.21 -11.56 8.44
N GLU A 127 11.75 -11.55 7.19
CA GLU A 127 10.39 -11.17 6.84
C GLU A 127 9.79 -12.12 5.81
N ILE A 128 8.59 -12.61 6.08
CA ILE A 128 7.79 -13.41 5.14
C ILE A 128 6.61 -12.56 4.70
N TRP A 129 6.53 -12.25 3.42
CA TRP A 129 5.44 -11.49 2.82
C TRP A 129 4.52 -12.45 2.08
N LEU A 130 3.33 -12.68 2.62
CA LEU A 130 2.31 -13.45 1.92
C LEU A 130 1.80 -12.65 0.73
N SER A 131 1.87 -13.26 -0.44
CA SER A 131 1.46 -12.63 -1.69
C SER A 131 0.32 -13.39 -2.33
N SER A 132 -0.64 -12.64 -2.88
CA SER A 132 -1.76 -13.15 -3.64
C SER A 132 -2.37 -12.01 -4.44
N GLU A 133 -3.17 -12.34 -5.46
CA GLU A 133 -4.10 -11.39 -6.06
C GLU A 133 -5.22 -10.97 -5.08
N ASP A 134 -5.56 -11.86 -4.14
CA ASP A 134 -6.47 -11.61 -3.02
C ASP A 134 -6.23 -12.67 -1.93
N THR A 135 -5.54 -12.30 -0.86
CA THR A 135 -5.21 -13.24 0.22
C THR A 135 -6.46 -13.76 0.93
N GLY A 136 -7.53 -12.95 1.02
CA GLY A 136 -8.78 -13.36 1.67
C GLY A 136 -9.48 -14.51 0.96
N ALA A 137 -9.25 -14.66 -0.34
CA ALA A 137 -9.82 -15.74 -1.13
C ALA A 137 -9.11 -17.08 -0.96
N TYR A 138 -7.95 -17.12 -0.29
CA TYR A 138 -7.15 -18.34 -0.13
C TYR A 138 -7.97 -19.52 0.41
N GLY A 139 -7.73 -20.71 -0.15
CA GLY A 139 -8.19 -21.97 0.40
C GLY A 139 -9.61 -22.38 -0.02
N ARG A 140 -10.41 -21.46 -0.55
CA ARG A 140 -11.81 -21.71 -0.94
C ARG A 140 -11.95 -22.81 -2.00
N ASP A 141 -10.97 -22.95 -2.87
CA ASP A 141 -10.90 -23.96 -3.92
C ASP A 141 -10.43 -25.35 -3.43
N ILE A 142 -9.88 -25.43 -2.22
CA ILE A 142 -9.32 -26.66 -1.63
C ILE A 142 -9.94 -27.00 -0.26
N GLY A 143 -11.07 -26.38 0.10
CA GLY A 143 -11.83 -26.70 1.31
C GLY A 143 -11.23 -26.18 2.62
N VAL A 144 -10.33 -25.20 2.58
CA VAL A 144 -9.80 -24.49 3.76
C VAL A 144 -10.04 -22.98 3.64
N ASN A 145 -9.50 -22.18 4.55
CA ASN A 145 -9.61 -20.72 4.52
C ASN A 145 -8.33 -20.03 5.02
N LEU A 146 -8.26 -18.71 4.83
CA LEU A 146 -7.11 -17.90 5.24
C LEU A 146 -6.79 -18.01 6.75
N PRO A 147 -7.76 -17.95 7.69
CA PRO A 147 -7.46 -18.14 9.11
C PRO A 147 -6.75 -19.45 9.45
N ILE A 148 -7.15 -20.58 8.84
CA ILE A 148 -6.50 -21.88 9.05
C ILE A 148 -5.02 -21.80 8.64
N LEU A 149 -4.74 -21.27 7.44
CA LEU A 149 -3.37 -21.10 6.96
C LEU A 149 -2.56 -20.18 7.89
N LEU A 150 -3.11 -19.02 8.25
CA LEU A 150 -2.40 -18.05 9.07
C LEU A 150 -2.07 -18.60 10.45
N LYS A 151 -3.00 -19.33 11.09
CA LYS A 151 -2.76 -20.01 12.37
C LYS A 151 -1.65 -21.06 12.24
N ALA A 152 -1.65 -21.84 11.16
CA ALA A 152 -0.60 -22.82 10.88
C ALA A 152 0.76 -22.15 10.66
N ILE A 153 0.84 -21.05 9.91
CA ILE A 153 2.08 -20.31 9.67
C ILE A 153 2.61 -19.67 10.97
N VAL A 154 1.73 -19.03 11.74
CA VAL A 154 2.11 -18.35 12.99
C VAL A 154 2.68 -19.32 14.01
N ALA A 155 2.17 -20.55 14.07
CA ALA A 155 2.70 -21.60 14.95
C ALA A 155 4.18 -21.95 14.66
N GLU A 156 4.66 -21.67 13.44
CA GLU A 156 6.02 -21.94 13.01
C GLU A 156 6.94 -20.71 13.11
N LEU A 157 6.40 -19.54 13.46
CA LEU A 157 7.20 -18.33 13.63
C LEU A 157 8.03 -18.40 14.92
N PRO A 158 9.29 -17.93 14.91
CA PRO A 158 10.13 -17.93 16.10
C PRO A 158 9.51 -17.10 17.23
N PRO A 159 9.41 -17.63 18.47
CA PRO A 159 8.80 -16.93 19.60
C PRO A 159 9.63 -15.72 20.08
N ASP A 160 10.90 -15.64 19.67
CA ASP A 160 11.77 -14.49 19.91
C ASP A 160 11.51 -13.32 18.93
N GLY A 161 10.56 -13.52 18.00
CA GLY A 161 10.16 -12.60 16.96
C GLY A 161 11.22 -12.33 15.92
N SER A 162 12.26 -13.17 15.80
CA SER A 162 13.35 -12.99 14.83
C SER A 162 12.93 -13.06 13.36
N THR A 163 11.71 -13.52 13.08
CA THR A 163 11.07 -13.48 11.76
C THR A 163 9.66 -12.91 11.88
N MET A 164 9.34 -11.91 11.06
CA MET A 164 8.03 -11.30 10.97
C MET A 164 7.22 -11.82 9.79
N LEU A 165 5.91 -11.88 9.95
CA LEU A 165 4.94 -12.17 8.90
C LEU A 165 4.19 -10.91 8.49
N ARG A 166 4.13 -10.65 7.19
CA ARG A 166 3.29 -9.61 6.59
C ARG A 166 2.20 -10.26 5.76
N ILE A 167 0.95 -9.96 6.08
CA ILE A 167 -0.21 -10.41 5.30
C ILE A 167 -0.36 -9.49 4.09
N GLY A 168 -0.58 -10.09 2.91
CA GLY A 168 -0.79 -9.38 1.67
C GLY A 168 -2.15 -8.69 1.58
N MET A 169 -2.43 -8.10 0.42
CA MET A 169 -3.70 -7.42 0.15
C MET A 169 -4.89 -8.39 0.22
N THR A 170 -6.02 -7.95 0.77
CA THR A 170 -7.29 -8.69 0.80
C THR A 170 -8.46 -7.80 0.41
N ASN A 171 -9.41 -8.31 -0.37
CA ASN A 171 -10.65 -7.58 -0.65
C ASN A 171 -11.68 -7.77 0.47
N PRO A 172 -12.56 -6.77 0.71
CA PRO A 172 -13.57 -6.82 1.77
C PRO A 172 -14.42 -8.10 1.84
N PRO A 173 -14.99 -8.64 0.73
CA PRO A 173 -15.95 -9.75 0.80
C PRO A 173 -15.42 -10.96 1.56
N PHE A 174 -14.16 -11.33 1.31
CA PHE A 174 -13.60 -12.56 1.85
C PHE A 174 -13.04 -12.40 3.26
N ILE A 175 -12.56 -11.21 3.62
CA ILE A 175 -12.05 -10.95 4.96
C ILE A 175 -13.18 -10.71 5.97
N LEU A 176 -14.33 -10.18 5.51
CA LEU A 176 -15.53 -9.94 6.33
C LEU A 176 -15.99 -11.19 7.07
N GLU A 177 -15.93 -12.35 6.42
CA GLU A 177 -16.35 -13.64 6.97
C GLU A 177 -15.50 -14.09 8.17
N HIS A 178 -14.30 -13.54 8.35
CA HIS A 178 -13.29 -14.03 9.29
C HIS A 178 -12.60 -12.92 10.10
N LEU A 179 -13.23 -11.75 10.24
CA LEU A 179 -12.57 -10.56 10.81
C LEU A 179 -11.96 -10.80 12.20
N LYS A 180 -12.63 -11.55 13.07
CA LYS A 180 -12.16 -11.78 14.44
C LYS A 180 -10.93 -12.69 14.47
N GLU A 181 -10.94 -13.75 13.69
CA GLU A 181 -9.83 -14.70 13.57
C GLU A 181 -8.62 -14.06 12.88
N ILE A 182 -8.86 -13.17 11.91
CA ILE A 182 -7.80 -12.38 11.29
C ILE A 182 -7.23 -11.36 12.28
N ALA A 183 -8.08 -10.67 13.04
CA ALA A 183 -7.64 -9.76 14.09
C ALA A 183 -6.82 -10.49 15.17
N GLU A 184 -7.20 -11.71 15.54
CA GLU A 184 -6.43 -12.56 16.45
C GLU A 184 -5.00 -12.80 15.93
N VAL A 185 -4.86 -13.16 14.65
CA VAL A 185 -3.55 -13.35 14.01
C VAL A 185 -2.75 -12.04 13.96
N LEU A 186 -3.38 -10.92 13.58
CA LEU A 186 -2.73 -9.61 13.46
C LEU A 186 -2.22 -9.04 14.78
N ARG A 187 -2.69 -9.55 15.92
CA ARG A 187 -2.17 -9.23 17.27
C ARG A 187 -0.94 -10.04 17.66
N HIS A 188 -0.59 -11.07 16.89
CA HIS A 188 0.56 -11.89 17.22
C HIS A 188 1.86 -11.04 17.12
N PRO A 189 2.80 -11.14 18.08
CA PRO A 189 3.99 -10.28 18.14
C PRO A 189 4.92 -10.43 16.93
N CYS A 190 4.84 -11.55 16.22
CA CYS A 190 5.60 -11.81 14.99
C CYS A 190 4.81 -11.52 13.72
N VAL A 191 3.67 -10.82 13.80
CA VAL A 191 2.85 -10.44 12.65
C VAL A 191 2.75 -8.91 12.64
N TYR A 192 2.98 -8.29 11.49
CA TYR A 192 2.78 -6.85 11.36
C TYR A 192 1.31 -6.50 11.54
N SER A 193 1.00 -5.53 12.39
CA SER A 193 -0.33 -4.92 12.54
C SER A 193 -0.65 -4.00 11.35
N PHE A 194 -0.63 -4.58 10.15
CA PHE A 194 -0.81 -3.93 8.87
C PHE A 194 -1.68 -4.80 7.96
N LEU A 195 -2.61 -4.17 7.24
CA LEU A 195 -3.36 -4.85 6.18
C LEU A 195 -3.66 -3.89 5.03
N HIS A 196 -3.56 -4.38 3.81
CA HIS A 196 -3.93 -3.62 2.62
C HIS A 196 -5.33 -4.05 2.16
N VAL A 197 -6.30 -3.14 2.29
CA VAL A 197 -7.71 -3.35 1.96
C VAL A 197 -8.15 -2.31 0.91
N PRO A 198 -8.18 -2.65 -0.39
CA PRO A 198 -8.63 -1.73 -1.43
C PRO A 198 -10.13 -1.44 -1.35
N VAL A 199 -10.51 -0.18 -1.23
CA VAL A 199 -11.91 0.24 -1.42
C VAL A 199 -12.22 0.55 -2.88
N GLN A 200 -11.25 1.11 -3.63
CA GLN A 200 -11.34 1.59 -5.02
C GLN A 200 -12.17 2.85 -5.25
N SER A 201 -13.32 2.98 -4.59
CA SER A 201 -14.19 4.17 -4.64
C SER A 201 -14.99 4.29 -3.35
N GLY A 202 -15.29 5.52 -2.92
CA GLY A 202 -16.20 5.78 -1.81
C GLY A 202 -17.68 5.86 -2.21
N SER A 203 -18.05 5.53 -3.45
CA SER A 203 -19.44 5.50 -3.93
C SER A 203 -19.90 4.08 -4.26
N ASP A 204 -21.00 3.65 -3.67
CA ASP A 204 -21.61 2.34 -3.96
C ASP A 204 -22.08 2.21 -5.42
N ALA A 205 -22.48 3.32 -6.06
CA ALA A 205 -22.83 3.31 -7.48
C ALA A 205 -21.62 2.95 -8.35
N ILE A 206 -20.44 3.49 -8.00
CA ILE A 206 -19.19 3.21 -8.71
C ILE A 206 -18.63 1.84 -8.35
N LEU A 207 -18.72 1.39 -7.09
CA LEU A 207 -18.37 0.02 -6.71
C LEU A 207 -19.22 -1.02 -7.47
N THR A 208 -20.52 -0.77 -7.62
CA THR A 208 -21.42 -1.60 -8.42
C THR A 208 -21.00 -1.61 -9.89
N ALA A 209 -20.70 -0.45 -10.48
CA ALA A 209 -20.24 -0.35 -11.87
C ALA A 209 -18.85 -1.00 -12.09
N MET A 210 -18.01 -1.01 -11.06
CA MET A 210 -16.75 -1.76 -11.01
C MET A 210 -16.95 -3.28 -10.90
N ASN A 211 -18.18 -3.73 -10.64
CA ASN A 211 -18.52 -5.10 -10.27
C ASN A 211 -17.74 -5.56 -9.03
N ARG A 212 -17.78 -4.74 -7.97
CA ARG A 212 -17.33 -5.10 -6.64
C ARG A 212 -18.47 -5.79 -5.88
N GLU A 213 -18.16 -6.89 -5.20
CA GLU A 213 -19.11 -7.68 -4.41
C GLU A 213 -19.16 -7.18 -2.96
N TYR A 214 -18.98 -5.88 -2.75
CA TYR A 214 -19.04 -5.21 -1.46
C TYR A 214 -19.45 -3.75 -1.63
N THR A 215 -19.97 -3.20 -0.54
CA THR A 215 -20.35 -1.81 -0.35
C THR A 215 -19.31 -1.02 0.45
N VAL A 216 -19.42 0.30 0.43
CA VAL A 216 -18.64 1.20 1.29
C VAL A 216 -18.92 0.89 2.76
N ARG A 217 -20.16 0.54 3.12
CA ARG A 217 -20.50 0.15 4.49
C ARG A 217 -19.73 -1.10 4.94
N GLU A 218 -19.65 -2.11 4.10
CA GLU A 218 -18.91 -3.35 4.39
C GLU A 218 -17.41 -3.10 4.48
N PHE A 219 -16.84 -2.28 3.58
CA PHE A 219 -15.46 -1.83 3.71
C PHE A 219 -15.22 -1.14 5.07
N ARG A 220 -16.13 -0.24 5.48
CA ARG A 220 -16.05 0.43 6.78
C ARG A 220 -16.11 -0.56 7.94
N THR A 221 -16.97 -1.58 7.88
CA THR A 221 -17.01 -2.64 8.89
C THR A 221 -15.65 -3.33 9.03
N VAL A 222 -14.97 -3.65 7.93
CA VAL A 222 -13.60 -4.22 7.97
C VAL A 222 -12.65 -3.28 8.68
N VAL A 223 -12.61 -2.01 8.28
CA VAL A 223 -11.69 -1.02 8.83
C VAL A 223 -11.95 -0.78 10.32
N ASP A 224 -13.20 -0.48 10.68
CA ASP A 224 -13.62 -0.16 12.04
C ASP A 224 -13.32 -1.35 12.98
N THR A 225 -13.66 -2.58 12.58
CA THR A 225 -13.43 -3.79 13.39
C THR A 225 -11.95 -4.09 13.58
N LEU A 226 -11.13 -3.99 12.53
CA LEU A 226 -9.70 -4.27 12.65
C LEU A 226 -8.99 -3.20 13.49
N THR A 227 -9.36 -1.92 13.34
CA THR A 227 -8.81 -0.83 14.16
C THR A 227 -9.21 -0.95 15.62
N GLU A 228 -10.41 -1.44 15.92
CA GLU A 228 -10.86 -1.69 17.29
C GLU A 228 -10.11 -2.88 17.93
N LEU A 229 -9.99 -4.00 17.20
CA LEU A 229 -9.49 -5.26 17.76
C LEU A 229 -7.97 -5.39 17.75
N VAL A 230 -7.27 -4.67 16.87
CA VAL A 230 -5.80 -4.79 16.68
C VAL A 230 -5.13 -3.47 17.10
N PRO A 231 -4.41 -3.44 18.24
CA PRO A 231 -3.69 -2.25 18.66
C PRO A 231 -2.67 -1.80 17.61
N GLY A 232 -2.69 -0.49 17.29
CA GLY A 232 -1.75 0.08 16.32
C GLY A 232 -2.01 -0.30 14.86
N MET A 233 -3.19 -0.84 14.54
CA MET A 233 -3.54 -1.28 13.19
C MET A 233 -3.33 -0.18 12.13
N GLN A 234 -2.56 -0.51 11.10
CA GLN A 234 -2.37 0.33 9.92
C GLN A 234 -3.07 -0.27 8.71
N ILE A 235 -3.92 0.52 8.06
CA ILE A 235 -4.63 0.09 6.85
C ILE A 235 -4.17 0.90 5.65
N ALA A 236 -3.73 0.20 4.61
CA ALA A 236 -3.52 0.79 3.29
C ALA A 236 -4.74 0.56 2.41
N THR A 237 -5.03 1.49 1.49
CA THR A 237 -6.12 1.34 0.53
C THR A 237 -5.73 1.84 -0.87
N ASP A 238 -6.47 1.41 -1.88
CA ASP A 238 -6.34 1.89 -3.27
C ASP A 238 -7.61 2.64 -3.67
N ILE A 239 -7.43 3.68 -4.49
CA ILE A 239 -8.50 4.44 -5.15
C ILE A 239 -8.23 4.51 -6.66
N ILE A 240 -9.29 4.37 -7.46
CA ILE A 240 -9.28 4.61 -8.91
C ILE A 240 -10.14 5.84 -9.19
N CYS A 241 -9.49 6.97 -9.44
CA CYS A 241 -10.16 8.20 -9.85
C CYS A 241 -10.58 8.12 -11.32
N GLY A 242 -11.77 8.63 -11.64
CA GLY A 242 -12.24 8.76 -13.01
C GLY A 242 -12.74 7.47 -13.63
N PHE A 243 -13.24 6.53 -12.82
CA PHE A 243 -13.90 5.33 -13.35
C PHE A 243 -15.06 5.73 -14.28
N PRO A 244 -15.32 5.00 -15.39
CA PRO A 244 -16.40 5.34 -16.31
C PRO A 244 -17.76 5.48 -15.61
N GLY A 245 -18.38 6.66 -15.72
CA GLY A 245 -19.64 6.99 -15.04
C GLY A 245 -19.50 7.77 -13.73
N GLU A 246 -18.27 7.97 -13.21
CA GLU A 246 -18.05 8.70 -11.95
C GLU A 246 -18.48 10.18 -12.03
N THR A 247 -19.47 10.53 -11.22
CA THR A 247 -20.00 11.89 -11.04
C THR A 247 -19.18 12.69 -10.02
N ASP A 248 -19.49 13.97 -9.86
CA ASP A 248 -18.82 14.81 -8.86
C ASP A 248 -19.27 14.42 -7.44
N GLU A 249 -20.52 14.00 -7.27
CA GLU A 249 -21.07 13.47 -6.02
C GLU A 249 -20.39 12.15 -5.63
N ASP A 250 -20.13 11.26 -6.58
CA ASP A 250 -19.41 10.00 -6.33
C ASP A 250 -17.97 10.25 -5.87
N PHE A 251 -17.32 11.21 -6.52
CA PHE A 251 -15.96 11.60 -6.16
C PHE A 251 -15.92 12.28 -4.78
N ALA A 252 -16.90 13.13 -4.46
CA ALA A 252 -17.02 13.75 -3.15
C ALA A 252 -17.14 12.71 -2.03
N GLN A 253 -17.95 11.66 -2.21
CA GLN A 253 -18.05 10.55 -1.25
C GLN A 253 -16.69 9.83 -1.05
N THR A 254 -15.92 9.69 -2.13
CA THR A 254 -14.56 9.14 -2.07
C THR A 254 -13.63 10.02 -1.24
N VAL A 255 -13.65 11.33 -1.46
CA VAL A 255 -12.87 12.29 -0.68
C VAL A 255 -13.26 12.26 0.80
N ASP A 256 -14.55 12.20 1.11
CA ASP A 256 -15.06 12.17 2.48
C ASP A 256 -14.65 10.89 3.22
N LEU A 257 -14.67 9.74 2.55
CA LEU A 257 -14.17 8.48 3.11
C LEU A 257 -12.69 8.59 3.50
N ILE A 258 -11.86 9.14 2.60
CA ILE A 258 -10.42 9.32 2.87
C ILE A 258 -10.17 10.33 4.00
N LYS A 259 -10.92 11.43 4.05
CA LYS A 259 -10.85 12.41 5.17
C LYS A 259 -11.26 11.81 6.51
N LYS A 260 -12.27 10.94 6.52
CA LYS A 260 -12.76 10.28 7.72
C LYS A 260 -11.70 9.38 8.35
N TYR A 261 -11.12 8.48 7.54
CA TYR A 261 -10.23 7.44 8.06
C TYR A 261 -8.77 7.85 8.14
N LYS A 262 -8.34 8.85 7.34
CA LYS A 262 -6.95 9.36 7.33
C LYS A 262 -5.91 8.24 7.24
N PHE A 263 -6.15 7.29 6.33
CA PHE A 263 -5.28 6.13 6.15
C PHE A 263 -3.80 6.54 6.01
N PRO A 264 -2.86 5.81 6.64
CA PRO A 264 -1.43 6.11 6.52
C PRO A 264 -0.91 5.94 5.09
N GLN A 265 -1.56 5.08 4.29
CA GLN A 265 -1.18 4.81 2.92
C GLN A 265 -2.42 4.76 2.01
N VAL A 266 -2.45 5.62 1.00
CA VAL A 266 -3.49 5.63 -0.04
C VAL A 266 -2.83 5.60 -1.41
N HIS A 267 -3.05 4.53 -2.17
CA HIS A 267 -2.60 4.46 -3.56
C HIS A 267 -3.65 5.07 -4.47
N ILE A 268 -3.34 6.24 -5.02
CA ILE A 268 -4.24 6.98 -5.90
C ILE A 268 -3.84 6.72 -7.35
N SER A 269 -4.73 6.09 -8.10
CA SER A 269 -4.55 5.80 -9.51
C SER A 269 -5.61 6.48 -10.36
N GLN A 270 -5.28 6.79 -11.62
CA GLN A 270 -6.25 7.22 -12.61
C GLN A 270 -6.78 6.00 -13.36
N PHE A 271 -8.07 5.97 -13.65
CA PHE A 271 -8.64 4.91 -14.47
C PHE A 271 -7.93 4.82 -15.82
N TYR A 272 -7.50 3.60 -16.16
CA TYR A 272 -6.92 3.29 -17.46
C TYR A 272 -7.75 2.20 -18.16
N PRO A 273 -8.30 2.47 -19.35
CA PRO A 273 -9.13 1.51 -20.08
C PRO A 273 -8.26 0.38 -20.64
N ARG A 274 -8.26 -0.77 -19.96
CA ARG A 274 -7.48 -1.94 -20.39
C ARG A 274 -8.21 -2.68 -21.53
N PRO A 275 -7.61 -2.88 -22.71
CA PRO A 275 -8.27 -3.53 -23.85
C PRO A 275 -8.91 -4.86 -23.49
N GLY A 276 -10.15 -5.11 -23.91
CA GLY A 276 -10.87 -6.36 -23.63
C GLY A 276 -11.51 -6.47 -22.24
N THR A 277 -11.40 -5.45 -21.39
CA THR A 277 -12.20 -5.37 -20.14
C THR A 277 -13.57 -4.72 -20.43
N PRO A 278 -14.63 -5.04 -19.67
CA PRO A 278 -15.92 -4.36 -19.81
C PRO A 278 -15.84 -2.83 -19.68
N ALA A 279 -15.08 -2.34 -18.69
CA ALA A 279 -14.94 -0.91 -18.43
C ALA A 279 -14.24 -0.16 -19.57
N ALA A 280 -13.43 -0.83 -20.40
CA ALA A 280 -12.81 -0.19 -21.55
C ALA A 280 -13.81 0.26 -22.63
N ARG A 281 -15.02 -0.32 -22.64
CA ARG A 281 -16.10 0.02 -23.58
C ARG A 281 -17.09 1.05 -23.01
N MET A 282 -16.98 1.39 -21.72
CA MET A 282 -17.86 2.34 -21.07
C MET A 282 -17.52 3.78 -21.43
N LYS A 283 -18.49 4.69 -21.27
CA LYS A 283 -18.30 6.12 -21.52
C LYS A 283 -17.32 6.71 -20.50
N LYS A 284 -16.16 7.18 -20.99
CA LYS A 284 -15.06 7.68 -20.16
C LYS A 284 -15.40 9.05 -19.58
N VAL A 285 -14.89 9.29 -18.37
CA VAL A 285 -14.80 10.63 -17.80
C VAL A 285 -13.72 11.42 -18.56
N PRO A 286 -13.95 12.70 -18.90
CA PRO A 286 -12.94 13.57 -19.53
C PRO A 286 -11.61 13.58 -18.77
N SER A 287 -10.50 13.48 -19.50
CA SER A 287 -9.15 13.30 -18.91
C SER A 287 -8.72 14.47 -18.02
N ASN A 288 -9.15 15.69 -18.31
CA ASN A 288 -8.92 16.86 -17.47
C ASN A 288 -9.61 16.71 -16.11
N ILE A 289 -10.84 16.19 -16.06
CA ILE A 289 -11.58 15.92 -14.82
C ILE A 289 -10.86 14.84 -14.02
N VAL A 290 -10.49 13.72 -14.64
CA VAL A 290 -9.74 12.63 -13.96
C VAL A 290 -8.42 13.13 -13.37
N LYS A 291 -7.71 13.99 -14.10
CA LYS A 291 -6.47 14.61 -13.64
C LYS A 291 -6.69 15.57 -12.46
N ASN A 292 -7.77 16.33 -12.47
CA ASN A 292 -8.12 17.23 -11.38
C ASN A 292 -8.52 16.44 -10.12
N ARG A 293 -9.37 15.42 -10.26
CA ARG A 293 -9.79 14.52 -9.16
C ARG A 293 -8.61 13.85 -8.49
N SER A 294 -7.72 13.24 -9.27
CA SER A 294 -6.50 12.61 -8.71
C SER A 294 -5.60 13.61 -7.98
N ARG A 295 -5.41 14.83 -8.51
CA ARG A 295 -4.64 15.90 -7.83
C ARG A 295 -5.30 16.38 -6.55
N GLU A 296 -6.62 16.53 -6.55
CA GLU A 296 -7.39 16.92 -5.37
C GLU A 296 -7.27 15.85 -4.28
N LEU A 297 -7.51 14.59 -4.62
CA LEU A 297 -7.43 13.50 -3.66
C LEU A 297 -6.00 13.31 -3.14
N THR A 298 -5.00 13.48 -4.01
CA THR A 298 -3.60 13.54 -3.57
C THR A 298 -3.45 14.66 -2.55
N SER A 299 -3.85 15.90 -2.86
CA SER A 299 -3.74 17.04 -1.94
C SER A 299 -4.44 16.81 -0.59
N VAL A 300 -5.57 16.10 -0.58
CA VAL A 300 -6.29 15.70 0.64
C VAL A 300 -5.47 14.72 1.45
N PHE A 301 -4.99 13.63 0.84
CA PHE A 301 -4.10 12.66 1.49
C PHE A 301 -2.80 13.33 1.98
N GLU A 302 -2.30 14.28 1.21
CA GLU A 302 -1.10 15.04 1.50
C GLU A 302 -1.21 15.94 2.73
N ALA A 303 -2.43 16.32 3.10
CA ALA A 303 -2.69 17.13 4.29
C ALA A 303 -2.62 16.31 5.59
N PHE A 304 -2.58 14.98 5.51
CA PHE A 304 -2.52 14.11 6.69
C PHE A 304 -1.09 13.98 7.22
N THR A 305 -0.99 13.82 8.54
CA THR A 305 0.27 13.55 9.26
C THR A 305 0.15 12.19 9.96
N PRO A 306 0.28 11.07 9.22
CA PRO A 306 -0.11 9.75 9.71
C PRO A 306 0.75 9.25 10.87
N TYR A 307 1.97 9.76 11.00
CA TYR A 307 2.92 9.38 12.04
C TYR A 307 2.99 10.36 13.22
N ASN A 308 2.09 11.35 13.27
CA ASN A 308 2.08 12.32 14.36
C ASN A 308 1.84 11.61 15.71
N GLY A 309 2.62 11.96 16.73
CA GLY A 309 2.58 11.30 18.04
C GLY A 309 3.40 10.01 18.15
N MET A 310 4.18 9.65 17.11
CA MET A 310 5.20 8.60 17.22
C MET A 310 6.52 9.11 17.81
N GLU A 311 6.78 10.43 17.80
CA GLU A 311 7.98 11.00 18.40
C GLU A 311 8.13 10.62 19.87
N GLY A 312 9.33 10.20 20.25
CA GLY A 312 9.66 9.73 21.60
C GLY A 312 9.28 8.29 21.89
N ARG A 313 8.47 7.62 21.04
CA ARG A 313 8.16 6.19 21.23
C ARG A 313 9.39 5.33 21.05
N VAL A 314 9.38 4.18 21.73
CA VAL A 314 10.42 3.17 21.69
C VAL A 314 9.81 1.93 21.05
N GLU A 315 10.31 1.58 19.87
CA GLU A 315 9.75 0.53 19.04
C GLU A 315 10.83 -0.48 18.66
N ARG A 316 10.44 -1.73 18.46
CA ARG A 316 11.32 -2.73 17.84
C ARG A 316 11.34 -2.49 16.33
N ILE A 317 12.54 -2.45 15.76
CA ILE A 317 12.76 -2.31 14.32
C ILE A 317 13.53 -3.50 13.74
N TRP A 318 13.31 -3.75 12.45
CA TRP A 318 14.12 -4.68 11.65
C TRP A 318 14.94 -3.91 10.63
N ILE A 319 16.24 -4.20 10.59
CA ILE A 319 17.19 -3.55 9.69
C ILE A 319 17.44 -4.49 8.52
N THR A 320 16.63 -4.40 7.46
CA THR A 320 16.68 -5.35 6.33
C THR A 320 17.25 -4.75 5.05
N GLU A 321 17.44 -3.44 4.96
CA GLU A 321 17.94 -2.76 3.77
C GLU A 321 18.75 -1.51 4.14
N ILE A 322 19.69 -1.14 3.27
CA ILE A 322 20.41 0.14 3.33
C ILE A 322 19.63 1.14 2.48
N ALA A 323 19.22 2.27 3.06
CA ALA A 323 18.56 3.34 2.33
C ALA A 323 19.52 3.92 1.26
N THR A 324 19.22 3.68 -0.02
CA THR A 324 20.06 4.11 -1.15
C THR A 324 19.84 5.56 -1.57
N ASP A 325 18.67 6.14 -1.25
CA ASP A 325 18.25 7.48 -1.66
C ASP A 325 18.01 8.45 -0.48
N GLY A 326 18.07 7.95 0.77
CA GLY A 326 17.74 8.71 1.98
C GLY A 326 16.25 9.06 2.16
N ILE A 327 15.33 8.51 1.36
CA ILE A 327 13.88 8.83 1.33
C ILE A 327 13.05 7.62 1.81
N HIS A 328 13.60 6.76 2.67
CA HIS A 328 12.90 5.55 3.15
C HIS A 328 12.02 5.81 4.40
N LEU A 329 11.04 4.92 4.62
CA LEU A 329 9.93 5.04 5.59
C LEU A 329 10.36 5.01 7.06
N VAL A 330 11.42 4.27 7.42
CA VAL A 330 12.03 4.31 8.76
C VAL A 330 13.53 4.39 8.59
N LEU A 331 14.15 5.42 9.14
CA LEU A 331 15.57 5.70 9.00
C LEU A 331 16.25 5.71 10.36
N VAL A 332 17.24 4.84 10.51
CA VAL A 332 18.15 4.80 11.65
C VAL A 332 19.60 4.79 11.16
N ILE A 333 20.49 5.39 11.95
CA ILE A 333 21.93 5.29 11.71
C ILE A 333 22.43 4.07 12.46
N ALA A 334 22.92 3.07 11.73
CA ALA A 334 23.44 1.82 12.28
C ALA A 334 24.59 1.27 11.41
N PRO A 335 25.55 0.53 11.99
CA PRO A 335 26.60 -0.14 11.22
C PRO A 335 26.02 -1.22 10.31
N GLU A 336 26.65 -1.45 9.15
CA GLU A 336 26.22 -2.44 8.15
C GLU A 336 26.13 -3.87 8.73
N SER A 337 26.94 -4.16 9.75
CA SER A 337 26.90 -5.44 10.49
C SER A 337 25.55 -5.73 11.17
N MET A 338 24.69 -4.73 11.33
CA MET A 338 23.32 -4.90 11.86
C MET A 338 22.29 -5.31 10.80
N LEU A 339 22.67 -5.42 9.53
CA LEU A 339 21.77 -5.93 8.49
C LEU A 339 21.28 -7.36 8.83
N GLY A 340 19.97 -7.54 8.83
CA GLY A 340 19.30 -8.78 9.21
C GLY A 340 19.06 -8.95 10.72
N THR A 341 19.28 -7.90 11.52
CA THR A 341 19.10 -7.93 12.98
C THR A 341 17.95 -7.01 13.42
N SER A 342 17.49 -7.18 14.67
CA SER A 342 16.55 -6.23 15.29
C SER A 342 17.29 -5.37 16.27
N ALA A 343 16.75 -4.17 16.40
CA ALA A 343 17.11 -3.24 17.40
C ALA A 343 15.85 -2.69 18.08
N ILE A 344 16.01 -2.24 19.31
CA ILE A 344 15.10 -1.27 19.88
C ILE A 344 15.59 0.10 19.43
N ALA A 345 14.69 0.89 18.83
CA ALA A 345 14.98 2.24 18.41
C ALA A 345 14.03 3.23 19.07
N LYS A 346 14.57 4.37 19.50
CA LYS A 346 13.77 5.51 19.93
C LYS A 346 13.50 6.41 18.73
N ILE A 347 12.24 6.71 18.48
CA ILE A 347 11.84 7.63 17.42
C ILE A 347 12.19 9.05 17.86
N THR A 348 13.04 9.73 17.08
CA THR A 348 13.56 11.06 17.38
C THR A 348 12.79 12.16 16.64
N SER A 349 12.30 11.88 15.44
CA SER A 349 11.47 12.82 14.69
C SER A 349 10.57 12.10 13.68
N VAL A 350 9.47 12.74 13.30
CA VAL A 350 8.58 12.23 12.26
C VAL A 350 8.56 13.17 11.06
N GLY A 351 8.89 12.61 9.91
CA GLY A 351 8.55 13.18 8.62
C GLY A 351 7.14 12.78 8.20
N ARG A 352 6.74 13.28 7.04
CA ARG A 352 5.41 12.95 6.50
C ARG A 352 5.31 11.50 6.01
N TRP A 353 6.35 11.04 5.33
CA TRP A 353 6.44 9.69 4.79
C TRP A 353 7.39 8.79 5.55
N SER A 354 8.15 9.37 6.48
CA SER A 354 9.28 8.70 7.11
C SER A 354 9.28 8.96 8.60
N VAL A 355 9.79 8.01 9.36
CA VAL A 355 10.08 8.15 10.79
C VAL A 355 11.58 8.02 10.97
N PHE A 356 12.17 8.88 11.79
CA PHE A 356 13.60 8.87 12.07
C PHE A 356 13.81 8.45 13.52
N GLY A 357 14.83 7.64 13.76
CA GLY A 357 15.15 7.16 15.10
C GLY A 357 16.61 6.85 15.30
N GLU A 358 16.94 6.57 16.55
CA GLU A 358 18.26 6.15 16.98
C GLU A 358 18.14 4.77 17.61
N VAL A 359 19.05 3.87 17.23
CA VAL A 359 19.17 2.55 17.85
C VAL A 359 19.67 2.75 19.28
N ILE A 360 18.91 2.25 20.26
CA ILE A 360 19.27 2.33 21.68
C ILE A 360 19.75 0.98 22.23
N GLU A 361 19.29 -0.14 21.67
CA GLU A 361 19.73 -1.48 22.07
C GLU A 361 19.69 -2.45 20.88
N THR A 362 20.73 -3.28 20.74
CA THR A 362 20.74 -4.38 19.77
C THR A 362 20.20 -5.65 20.42
N LEU A 363 19.18 -6.26 19.80
CA LEU A 363 18.63 -7.51 20.28
C LEU A 363 19.42 -8.69 19.66
N THR A 364 20.32 -9.27 20.46
CA THR A 364 20.94 -10.56 20.16
C THR A 364 20.10 -11.72 20.70
N GLN A 365 20.26 -12.92 20.13
CA GLN A 365 19.55 -14.14 20.59
C GLN A 365 19.70 -14.43 22.09
N ALA A 366 20.79 -13.96 22.72
CA ALA A 366 21.01 -14.07 24.17
C ALA A 366 20.15 -13.09 25.00
N ASN A 367 19.87 -11.88 24.49
CA ASN A 367 19.14 -10.84 25.21
C ASN A 367 17.60 -10.98 25.11
N LEU A 368 17.08 -11.66 24.07
CA LEU A 368 15.64 -11.85 23.85
C LEU A 368 14.94 -12.59 24.99
N LYS A 369 15.63 -13.52 25.68
CA LYS A 369 15.08 -14.24 26.86
C LYS A 369 14.82 -13.32 28.07
N SER A 370 15.46 -12.16 28.13
CA SER A 370 15.30 -11.20 29.23
C SER A 370 14.18 -10.19 29.00
N VAL A 371 13.86 -9.89 27.73
CA VAL A 371 12.86 -8.89 27.34
C VAL A 371 11.44 -9.46 27.35
N SER A 372 11.23 -10.75 27.01
CA SER A 372 9.93 -11.41 27.17
C SER A 372 9.40 -11.42 28.62
N LYS A 373 10.24 -11.11 29.62
CA LYS A 373 9.85 -10.95 31.03
C LYS A 373 9.53 -9.50 31.44
N LYS A 374 9.76 -8.50 30.57
CA LYS A 374 9.70 -7.06 30.91
C LYS A 374 8.66 -6.25 30.12
N VAL A 375 7.68 -6.89 29.48
CA VAL A 375 6.46 -6.19 29.05
C VAL A 375 5.58 -6.00 30.30
N PRO A 376 5.13 -4.77 30.63
CA PRO A 376 4.23 -4.58 31.76
C PRO A 376 2.88 -5.24 31.43
N ASN A 377 2.48 -6.24 32.20
CA ASN A 377 1.08 -6.65 32.24
C ASN A 377 0.27 -5.44 32.74
N GLN A 378 -0.57 -4.87 31.88
CA GLN A 378 -1.66 -4.05 32.36
C GLN A 378 -2.56 -4.94 33.23
N GLU A 379 -2.77 -4.50 34.47
CA GLU A 379 -3.62 -5.14 35.46
C GLU A 379 -5.04 -5.33 34.90
N ASN A 380 -5.43 -6.58 34.67
CA ASN A 380 -6.83 -6.94 34.48
C ASN A 380 -7.47 -7.12 35.85
N CYS A 381 -8.42 -6.23 36.16
CA CYS A 381 -9.44 -6.46 37.18
C CYS A 381 -10.15 -7.79 36.91
N SER A 382 -10.26 -8.61 37.96
CA SER A 382 -10.87 -9.94 37.93
C SER A 382 -12.37 -9.89 37.59
N PRO A 383 -12.88 -10.78 36.72
CA PRO A 383 -14.28 -11.16 36.72
C PRO A 383 -14.48 -12.38 37.64
N CYS A 384 -15.47 -12.29 38.51
CA CYS A 384 -15.95 -13.37 39.35
C CYS A 384 -16.23 -14.64 38.54
N SER A 385 -15.66 -15.73 39.00
CA SER A 385 -15.95 -17.10 38.63
C SER A 385 -17.37 -17.50 39.01
N ASN A 386 -18.12 -18.10 38.09
CA ASN A 386 -19.03 -19.20 38.43
C ASN A 386 -19.25 -20.11 37.21
N GLN A 387 -18.83 -21.36 37.38
CA GLN A 387 -19.08 -22.51 36.52
C GLN A 387 -20.44 -23.12 36.91
N PHE A 388 -21.28 -23.43 35.92
CA PHE A 388 -22.40 -24.34 36.10
C PHE A 388 -21.91 -25.76 35.78
N GLU A 389 -21.68 -26.55 36.82
CA GLU A 389 -21.75 -28.01 36.78
C GLU A 389 -22.91 -28.44 37.67
N SER A 390 -23.77 -29.30 37.12
CA SER A 390 -25.00 -29.78 37.73
C SER A 390 -24.72 -30.88 38.76
N CYS A 391 -25.33 -30.76 39.94
CA CYS A 391 -25.46 -31.87 40.88
C CYS A 391 -26.91 -31.97 41.36
N ALA A 392 -27.49 -33.15 41.16
CA ALA A 392 -28.83 -33.52 41.55
C ALA A 392 -28.82 -34.13 42.96
N CYS A 393 -29.76 -33.70 43.82
CA CYS A 393 -30.60 -34.55 44.69
C CYS A 393 -31.25 -33.75 45.84
N SER A 394 -32.51 -34.12 46.13
CA SER A 394 -33.19 -34.09 47.47
C SER A 394 -34.21 -32.97 47.78
N LYS A 395 -35.46 -33.26 47.42
CA LYS A 395 -36.75 -33.30 48.19
C LYS A 395 -37.07 -32.34 49.36
N GLU A 396 -38.14 -31.54 49.13
CA GLU A 396 -39.33 -31.18 49.98
C GLU A 396 -39.21 -30.21 51.20
N PRO A 397 -40.32 -29.59 51.72
CA PRO A 397 -41.26 -28.64 51.07
C PRO A 397 -41.71 -27.41 51.96
N GLU A 398 -42.14 -26.30 51.33
CA GLU A 398 -43.16 -25.28 51.75
C GLU A 398 -43.12 -24.55 53.14
N PRO A 399 -43.91 -23.46 53.45
CA PRO A 399 -44.91 -22.73 52.64
C PRO A 399 -44.86 -21.16 52.67
N CYS A 400 -45.57 -20.58 51.68
CA CYS A 400 -46.43 -19.37 51.66
C CYS A 400 -46.11 -18.07 52.43
N SER A 401 -46.33 -16.93 51.74
CA SER A 401 -47.49 -16.05 52.04
C SER A 401 -47.75 -14.99 50.94
N CYS A 402 -48.96 -15.08 50.37
CA CYS A 402 -49.90 -13.99 50.09
C CYS A 402 -49.49 -12.85 49.14
N GLY A 403 -50.18 -12.78 47.98
CA GLY A 403 -50.31 -11.58 47.13
C GLY A 403 -51.19 -10.48 47.77
N PRO A 404 -51.95 -9.65 47.02
CA PRO A 404 -52.28 -9.80 45.59
C PRO A 404 -52.40 -8.48 44.77
N ASP A 405 -52.72 -8.67 43.48
CA ASP A 405 -53.63 -7.87 42.64
C ASP A 405 -53.23 -6.43 42.24
N SER A 406 -53.52 -5.91 41.05
CA SER A 406 -54.27 -6.35 39.85
C SER A 406 -54.03 -5.24 38.80
N SER A 407 -53.65 -5.56 37.56
CA SER A 407 -54.51 -5.77 36.38
C SER A 407 -54.68 -4.55 35.45
N ARG A 408 -54.60 -4.86 34.14
CA ARG A 408 -55.19 -4.19 32.96
C ARG A 408 -54.53 -2.91 32.43
N GLU A 409 -54.47 -2.62 31.12
CA GLU A 409 -54.58 -3.33 29.83
C GLU A 409 -54.55 -2.21 28.76
N HIS A 410 -54.01 -2.47 27.55
CA HIS A 410 -54.23 -1.72 26.28
C HIS A 410 -53.78 -0.22 26.22
N SER A 411 -53.36 0.43 25.12
CA SER A 411 -53.27 0.14 23.68
C SER A 411 -52.65 1.36 22.96
N VAL A 412 -51.93 1.11 21.84
CA VAL A 412 -51.90 1.89 20.57
C VAL A 412 -51.16 3.25 20.48
N LEU A 413 -50.55 3.40 19.29
CA LEU A 413 -49.81 4.51 18.65
C LEU A 413 -50.35 5.93 18.90
N GLU A 414 -49.43 6.92 18.88
CA GLU A 414 -49.54 8.06 17.95
C GLU A 414 -48.21 8.83 17.78
N GLU A 415 -48.01 9.33 16.56
CA GLU A 415 -46.97 10.27 16.13
C GLU A 415 -47.08 11.63 16.84
N CYS A 416 -45.96 12.36 16.93
CA CYS A 416 -46.00 13.82 16.98
C CYS A 416 -44.85 14.44 16.19
N THR A 417 -45.24 15.25 15.21
CA THR A 417 -44.44 16.21 14.45
C THR A 417 -44.71 17.63 14.99
N VAL A 418 -43.66 18.43 15.25
CA VAL A 418 -43.62 19.92 15.25
C VAL A 418 -42.12 20.28 15.11
N SER A 419 -41.57 20.85 14.04
CA SER A 419 -41.77 22.11 13.29
C SER A 419 -41.25 23.41 13.95
N MET A 420 -40.15 23.92 13.37
CA MET A 420 -39.80 25.31 13.02
C MET A 420 -39.58 26.42 14.07
N ASN A 421 -38.35 26.97 14.07
CA ASN A 421 -37.95 28.27 13.48
C ASN A 421 -36.45 28.48 13.80
N GLY A 422 -35.55 29.04 12.99
CA GLY A 422 -35.66 29.94 11.85
C GLY A 422 -34.66 31.10 12.08
N SER A 423 -33.57 31.16 11.33
CA SER A 423 -32.91 32.44 10.99
C SER A 423 -32.14 32.31 9.68
N ARG A 424 -32.43 33.25 8.78
CA ARG A 424 -31.92 33.38 7.42
C ARG A 424 -31.56 34.85 7.25
N MET A 425 -30.40 35.13 6.63
CA MET A 425 -29.99 36.34 5.89
C MET A 425 -28.44 36.37 5.93
N GLU A 426 -27.68 36.72 4.90
CA GLU A 426 -27.97 37.10 3.52
C GLU A 426 -26.65 37.04 2.72
N ASP A 427 -26.80 37.02 1.40
CA ASP A 427 -25.77 36.96 0.37
C ASP A 427 -24.96 38.26 0.24
N ARG A 428 -23.67 38.17 -0.12
CA ARG A 428 -22.93 39.27 -0.76
C ARG A 428 -21.65 38.78 -1.45
N SER A 429 -21.69 38.86 -2.77
CA SER A 429 -20.59 38.64 -3.70
C SER A 429 -19.56 39.78 -3.70
N ASN A 430 -18.38 39.45 -4.25
CA ASN A 430 -17.38 40.31 -4.90
C ASN A 430 -16.26 40.92 -4.02
N LYS A 431 -15.04 40.33 -4.04
CA LYS A 431 -13.76 41.06 -3.84
C LYS A 431 -12.58 40.49 -4.64
N ASN A 432 -12.10 41.38 -5.52
CA ASN A 432 -10.84 41.54 -6.27
C ASN A 432 -9.54 40.77 -5.89
N PRO A 433 -8.66 40.50 -6.88
CA PRO A 433 -7.45 39.67 -6.78
C PRO A 433 -6.19 40.37 -6.22
N ILE A 434 -6.30 41.60 -5.68
CA ILE A 434 -5.14 42.42 -5.27
C ILE A 434 -4.70 42.16 -3.81
N GLY A 435 -5.55 41.54 -2.99
CA GLY A 435 -5.24 41.23 -1.58
C GLY A 435 -4.21 40.11 -1.38
N TRP A 436 -4.05 39.22 -2.36
CA TRP A 436 -3.11 38.08 -2.27
C TRP A 436 -1.64 38.51 -2.45
N LEU A 437 -1.39 39.56 -3.23
CA LEU A 437 -0.05 40.08 -3.53
C LEU A 437 0.59 40.83 -2.35
N LEU A 438 -0.19 41.37 -1.41
CA LEU A 438 0.33 42.09 -0.24
C LEU A 438 0.59 41.19 0.97
N ARG A 439 0.03 39.97 1.00
CA ARG A 439 0.33 38.96 2.03
C ARG A 439 1.65 38.23 1.78
N LYS A 440 2.12 38.19 0.53
CA LYS A 440 3.38 37.52 0.13
C LYS A 440 4.63 38.37 0.40
N ARG A 441 4.47 39.68 0.64
CA ARG A 441 5.59 40.62 0.88
C ARG A 441 5.97 40.79 2.36
N ARG A 442 5.12 40.38 3.31
CA ARG A 442 5.38 40.50 4.77
C ARG A 442 6.08 39.29 5.40
N ASN A 443 6.10 38.14 4.73
CA ASN A 443 6.75 36.92 5.24
C ASN A 443 8.23 36.77 4.85
N HIS A 444 8.83 37.79 4.21
CA HIS A 444 10.25 37.78 3.84
C HIS A 444 11.16 38.60 4.78
N GLU A 445 10.61 39.27 5.80
CA GLU A 445 11.37 40.13 6.72
C GLU A 445 11.49 39.61 8.17
N HIS A 446 10.87 38.48 8.54
CA HIS A 446 11.04 37.87 9.86
C HIS A 446 11.66 36.47 9.76
N LYS A 447 12.97 36.42 9.43
CA LYS A 447 13.87 35.29 9.72
C LYS A 447 15.33 35.76 9.67
N LYS A 448 15.67 36.74 10.53
CA LYS A 448 17.05 37.11 10.86
C LYS A 448 17.10 37.85 12.20
N ALA A 449 17.05 37.08 13.29
CA ALA A 449 17.28 37.42 14.69
C ALA A 449 16.80 36.15 15.44
N GLU A 450 17.55 35.39 16.24
CA GLU A 450 18.74 35.63 17.05
C GLU A 450 19.54 34.32 17.16
N ASN A 451 20.86 34.41 17.06
CA ASN A 451 21.80 33.47 17.67
C ASN A 451 22.91 34.33 18.28
N GLY A 452 23.14 34.20 19.58
CA GLY A 452 24.33 34.69 20.31
C GLY A 452 24.75 33.61 21.32
N GLY A 453 26.02 33.30 21.56
CA GLY A 453 27.27 34.00 21.22
C GLY A 453 28.48 33.07 20.97
N GLY A 454 29.56 33.66 20.44
CA GLY A 454 30.81 33.03 19.95
C GLY A 454 31.84 32.68 21.03
N PRO A 455 33.20 32.71 20.79
CA PRO A 455 33.99 33.34 19.70
C PRO A 455 35.01 32.37 19.02
N GLY A 456 35.73 32.64 17.93
CA GLY A 456 35.89 33.76 17.00
C GLY A 456 37.05 33.47 16.03
N LEU A 457 37.11 34.15 14.87
CA LEU A 457 38.34 34.77 14.33
C LEU A 457 38.05 35.59 13.05
N LYS A 458 38.53 36.84 13.08
CA LYS A 458 38.58 37.93 12.09
C LYS A 458 38.65 37.55 10.58
N LYS A 459 37.82 38.20 9.75
CA LYS A 459 38.31 39.24 8.79
C LYS A 459 37.18 40.07 8.16
N LYS A 460 37.59 41.29 7.79
CA LYS A 460 36.85 42.48 7.34
C LYS A 460 35.81 42.26 6.23
N ARG A 461 34.78 43.09 6.30
CA ARG A 461 33.76 43.35 5.29
C ARG A 461 34.18 44.62 4.54
N ASP A 462 34.43 44.51 3.24
CA ASP A 462 34.48 45.66 2.32
C ASP A 462 33.61 45.30 1.11
N TRP A 463 32.64 46.16 0.82
CA TRP A 463 31.71 46.04 -0.30
C TRP A 463 32.26 46.89 -1.45
N ALA A 464 32.71 46.26 -2.53
CA ALA A 464 33.08 46.95 -3.76
C ALA A 464 32.75 46.10 -5.00
N LEU A 465 32.21 46.79 -6.00
CA LEU A 465 31.85 46.30 -7.33
C LEU A 465 33.00 45.55 -8.02
N GLY A 466 32.70 44.38 -8.59
CA GLY A 466 33.58 43.63 -9.50
C GLY A 466 33.00 42.22 -9.67
N GLY A 467 33.01 41.56 -10.82
CA GLY A 467 33.51 41.79 -12.16
C GLY A 467 33.26 40.44 -12.85
N TRP A 468 32.68 40.42 -14.05
CA TRP A 468 32.39 39.14 -14.71
C TRP A 468 33.68 38.31 -14.86
N GLY A 469 33.62 37.07 -14.39
CA GLY A 469 34.77 36.18 -14.40
C GLY A 469 35.25 35.92 -15.82
N ILE A 470 36.53 35.57 -15.96
CA ILE A 470 37.12 35.17 -17.25
C ILE A 470 36.33 34.02 -17.88
N VAL A 471 35.79 33.12 -17.05
CA VAL A 471 34.95 32.00 -17.46
C VAL A 471 33.60 32.46 -18.02
N ASP A 472 32.94 33.44 -17.39
CA ASP A 472 31.66 33.99 -17.86
C ASP A 472 31.83 34.72 -19.20
N ARG A 473 32.96 35.44 -19.36
CA ARG A 473 33.32 36.09 -20.62
C ARG A 473 33.61 35.09 -21.73
N ALA A 474 34.32 34.00 -21.44
CA ALA A 474 34.60 32.95 -22.40
C ALA A 474 33.33 32.21 -22.85
N LEU A 475 32.41 31.93 -21.92
CA LEU A 475 31.11 31.32 -22.21
C LEU A 475 30.25 32.21 -23.11
N LEU A 476 30.19 33.51 -22.84
CA LEU A 476 29.42 34.45 -23.66
C LEU A 476 30.00 34.65 -25.06
N VAL A 477 31.33 34.68 -25.19
CA VAL A 477 32.00 34.69 -26.50
C VAL A 477 31.70 33.39 -27.26
N GLY A 478 31.75 32.23 -26.60
CA GLY A 478 31.40 30.95 -27.20
C GLY A 478 29.96 30.91 -27.72
N ILE A 479 29.00 31.38 -26.92
CA ILE A 479 27.58 31.47 -27.31
C ILE A 479 27.39 32.41 -28.51
N LEU A 480 28.07 33.56 -28.52
CA LEU A 480 28.00 34.52 -29.62
C LEU A 480 28.55 33.93 -30.93
N VAL A 481 29.70 33.25 -30.87
CA VAL A 481 30.31 32.61 -32.05
C VAL A 481 29.42 31.49 -32.60
N SER A 482 28.85 30.65 -31.75
CA SER A 482 27.90 29.62 -32.18
C SER A 482 26.65 30.21 -32.85
N PHE A 483 26.12 31.30 -32.32
CA PHE A 483 24.97 31.98 -32.91
C PHE A 483 25.28 32.55 -34.30
N VAL A 484 26.43 33.22 -34.46
CA VAL A 484 26.86 33.78 -35.75
C VAL A 484 27.08 32.67 -36.79
N MET A 485 27.68 31.55 -36.40
CA MET A 485 27.89 30.41 -37.30
C MET A 485 26.57 29.77 -37.76
N ILE A 486 25.58 29.65 -36.87
CA ILE A 486 24.25 29.14 -37.22
C ILE A 486 23.58 30.06 -38.24
N VAL A 487 23.63 31.38 -38.02
CA VAL A 487 23.06 32.36 -38.95
C VAL A 487 23.77 32.31 -40.31
N ALA A 488 25.10 32.21 -40.33
CA ALA A 488 25.87 32.08 -41.57
C ALA A 488 25.52 30.82 -42.37
N VAL A 489 25.32 29.68 -41.68
CA VAL A 489 24.88 28.43 -42.32
C VAL A 489 23.47 28.55 -42.88
N ILE A 490 22.54 29.19 -42.17
CA ILE A 490 21.18 29.41 -42.65
C ILE A 490 21.19 30.29 -43.91
N ILE A 491 21.94 31.40 -43.89
CA ILE A 491 22.08 32.29 -45.05
C ILE A 491 22.71 31.55 -46.24
N HIS A 492 23.73 30.72 -46.00
CA HIS A 492 24.38 29.95 -47.05
C HIS A 492 23.44 28.89 -47.66
N LEU A 493 22.63 28.23 -46.84
CA LEU A 493 21.61 27.27 -47.31
C LEU A 493 20.48 27.96 -48.08
N GLU A 494 20.06 29.16 -47.67
CA GLU A 494 19.07 29.95 -48.41
C GLU A 494 19.62 30.44 -49.77
N PHE A 495 20.89 30.84 -49.83
CA PHE A 495 21.52 31.24 -51.10
C PHE A 495 21.69 30.06 -52.06
N ARG A 496 21.97 28.85 -51.56
CA ARG A 496 22.14 27.64 -52.38
C ARG A 496 20.82 27.12 -52.96
N ASN A 497 19.68 27.46 -52.37
CA ASN A 497 18.35 27.10 -52.87
C ASN A 497 17.75 28.12 -53.85
N ARG A 498 18.46 29.20 -54.18
CA ARG A 498 18.01 30.24 -55.13
C ARG A 498 18.78 30.28 -56.45
N PHE A 499 19.63 29.29 -56.73
CA PHE A 499 20.32 29.12 -58.03
C PHE A 499 20.12 27.72 -58.59
#